data_AF-A0A5E4NVN9-F1
#
_entry.id   AF-A0A5E4NVN9-F1
#
_cell.length_a   1.000
_cell.length_b   1.000
_cell.length_c   1.000
_cell.angle_alpha   90.00
_cell.angle_beta   90.00
_cell.angle_gamma   90.00
#
_symmetry.space_group_name_H-M   'P 1'
#
loop_
_entity.id
_entity.type
_entity.pdbx_description
1 polymer ?
#
loop_
_entity_poly.entity_id
_entity_poly.type
_entity_poly.pdbx_seq_one_letter_code
_entity_poly.pdbx_strand_id
1 'polypeptide(L)'
;MSPQARSLVAPALATLVAFILLVGLGVWQLHRLSWKEGLIAEIDARAHAAPAPLPPTADWSALRPNDYEYRHVALSGTFDNVKETLVFRPSEDGPGYLVMTPLALAAGGTVIVNRGWVPDRLKDHAARAAGDRAGPVTVTGLMRAPEARNLFTPADDAATGQFFTKDPTTIAAHDGIAAAPFIVDADATPANLGGWPRGGATVIDIPNNHFSYAMTWFGIALTLLGVFGSFAWKRLKGEAEPAAPRDPASAGAG
;
A
#
# COMPACT_ATOMS: atom_id res chain seq x y z
N MET A 1 -20.48 38.54 35.47
CA MET A 1 -19.59 38.45 34.28
C MET A 1 -19.63 39.77 33.53
N SER A 2 -18.48 40.33 33.16
CA SER A 2 -18.43 41.53 32.32
C SER A 2 -18.98 41.20 30.90
N PRO A 3 -19.49 42.20 30.15
CA PRO A 3 -19.93 42.02 28.76
C PRO A 3 -18.84 41.39 27.88
N GLN A 4 -17.58 41.71 28.15
CA GLN A 4 -16.41 41.16 27.48
C GLN A 4 -16.23 39.66 27.75
N ALA A 5 -16.33 39.24 29.02
CA ALA A 5 -16.26 37.83 29.39
C ALA A 5 -17.41 37.01 28.77
N ARG A 6 -18.61 37.59 28.65
CA ARG A 6 -19.74 36.94 27.93
C ARG A 6 -19.45 36.79 26.43
N SER A 7 -18.79 37.76 25.81
CA SER A 7 -18.43 37.69 24.38
C SER A 7 -17.39 36.60 24.05
N LEU A 8 -16.69 36.07 25.05
CA LEU A 8 -15.71 34.99 24.89
C LEU A 8 -16.33 33.58 24.97
N VAL A 9 -17.55 33.43 25.49
CA VAL A 9 -18.15 32.10 25.77
C VAL A 9 -18.32 31.28 24.49
N ALA A 10 -18.95 31.85 23.45
CA ALA A 10 -19.14 31.16 22.18
C ALA A 10 -17.83 30.77 21.48
N PRO A 11 -16.84 31.69 21.28
CA PRO A 11 -15.57 31.31 20.67
C PRO A 11 -14.75 30.35 21.55
N ALA A 12 -14.85 30.43 22.89
CA ALA A 12 -14.22 29.47 23.78
C ALA A 12 -14.79 28.06 23.60
N LEU A 13 -16.12 27.94 23.52
CA LEU A 13 -16.78 26.66 23.31
C LEU A 13 -16.43 26.08 21.93
N ALA A 14 -16.46 26.91 20.88
CA ALA A 14 -16.06 26.48 19.54
C ALA A 14 -14.59 26.02 19.51
N THR A 15 -13.69 26.77 20.16
CA THR A 15 -12.27 26.42 20.29
C THR A 15 -12.10 25.10 21.04
N LEU A 16 -12.83 24.90 22.14
CA LEU A 16 -12.78 23.67 22.92
C LEU A 16 -13.23 22.46 22.09
N VAL A 17 -14.34 22.58 21.38
CA VAL A 17 -14.85 21.50 20.52
C VAL A 17 -13.84 21.17 19.42
N ALA A 18 -13.34 22.18 18.70
CA ALA A 18 -12.35 21.98 17.65
C ALA A 18 -11.04 21.38 18.20
N PHE A 19 -10.59 21.82 19.38
CA PHE A 19 -9.41 21.27 20.05
C PHE A 19 -9.59 19.78 20.37
N ILE A 20 -10.73 19.40 20.96
CA ILE A 20 -11.03 17.99 21.29
C ILE A 20 -11.03 17.14 20.01
N LEU A 21 -11.64 17.64 18.93
CA LEU A 21 -11.65 16.92 17.64
C LEU A 21 -10.23 16.76 17.06
N LEU A 22 -9.41 17.81 17.06
CA LEU A 22 -8.05 17.76 16.54
C LEU A 22 -7.16 16.81 17.35
N VAL A 23 -7.24 16.86 18.68
CA VAL A 23 -6.52 15.92 19.55
C VAL A 23 -7.02 14.49 19.32
N GLY A 24 -8.34 14.30 19.20
CA GLY A 24 -8.94 13.00 18.88
C GLY A 24 -8.45 12.42 17.55
N LEU A 25 -8.34 13.26 16.52
CA LEU A 25 -7.75 12.87 15.23
C LEU A 25 -6.28 12.50 15.36
N GLY A 26 -5.50 13.25 16.14
CA GLY A 26 -4.09 12.93 16.41
C GLY A 26 -3.93 11.58 17.12
N VAL A 27 -4.73 11.31 18.16
CA VAL A 27 -4.75 10.03 18.87
C VAL A 27 -5.17 8.88 17.96
N TRP A 28 -6.21 9.09 17.14
CA TRP A 28 -6.63 8.11 16.14
C TRP A 28 -5.52 7.77 15.15
N GLN A 29 -4.76 8.76 14.67
CA GLN A 29 -3.61 8.53 13.80
C GLN A 29 -2.52 7.68 14.49
N LEU A 30 -2.26 7.88 15.78
CA LEU A 30 -1.31 7.04 16.53
C LEU A 30 -1.79 5.59 16.69
N HIS A 31 -3.08 5.37 16.94
CA HIS A 31 -3.65 4.01 16.92
C HIS A 31 -3.53 3.37 15.54
N ARG A 32 -3.78 4.14 14.48
CA ARG A 32 -3.67 3.67 13.10
C ARG A 32 -2.23 3.34 12.72
N LEU A 33 -1.26 4.12 13.21
CA LEU A 33 0.17 3.86 13.07
C LEU A 33 0.52 2.50 13.67
N SER A 34 0.20 2.27 14.95
CA SER A 34 0.54 1.03 15.64
C SER A 34 -0.13 -0.20 15.00
N TRP A 35 -1.40 -0.09 14.60
CA TRP A 35 -2.08 -1.14 13.86
C TRP A 35 -1.36 -1.46 12.54
N LYS A 36 -0.96 -0.42 11.78
CA LYS A 36 -0.31 -0.59 10.49
C LYS A 36 1.10 -1.15 10.62
N GLU A 37 1.84 -0.76 11.65
CA GLU A 37 3.14 -1.34 11.98
C GLU A 37 3.03 -2.83 12.28
N GLY A 38 2.00 -3.26 13.02
CA GLY A 38 1.74 -4.68 13.26
C GLY A 38 1.50 -5.47 11.97
N LEU A 39 0.72 -4.93 11.03
CA LEU A 39 0.50 -5.57 9.73
C LEU A 39 1.78 -5.65 8.88
N ILE A 40 2.58 -4.58 8.87
CA ILE A 40 3.86 -4.57 8.14
C ILE A 40 4.81 -5.62 8.74
N ALA A 41 4.89 -5.70 10.07
CA ALA A 41 5.72 -6.69 10.74
C ALA A 41 5.27 -8.13 10.45
N GLU A 42 3.96 -8.38 10.36
CA GLU A 42 3.44 -9.69 9.98
C GLU A 42 3.80 -10.05 8.53
N ILE A 43 3.63 -9.11 7.60
CA ILE A 43 4.01 -9.28 6.20
C ILE A 43 5.51 -9.56 6.06
N ASP A 44 6.33 -8.78 6.76
CA ASP A 44 7.79 -8.92 6.77
C ASP A 44 8.20 -10.29 7.32
N ALA A 45 7.60 -10.72 8.43
CA ALA A 45 7.86 -12.02 9.03
C ALA A 45 7.47 -13.18 8.08
N ARG A 46 6.33 -13.08 7.38
CA ARG A 46 5.89 -14.09 6.40
C ARG A 46 6.81 -14.15 5.19
N ALA A 47 7.24 -12.99 4.70
CA ALA A 47 8.09 -12.89 3.50
C ALA A 47 9.52 -13.40 3.74
N HIS A 48 10.06 -13.18 4.94
CA HIS A 48 11.42 -13.58 5.32
C HIS A 48 11.49 -14.92 6.07
N ALA A 49 10.35 -15.56 6.33
CA ALA A 49 10.32 -16.91 6.88
C ALA A 49 11.04 -17.91 5.95
N ALA A 50 11.50 -19.03 6.52
CA ALA A 50 11.98 -20.13 5.70
C ALA A 50 10.87 -20.64 4.76
N PRO A 51 11.17 -20.94 3.48
CA PRO A 51 10.17 -21.44 2.54
C PRO A 51 9.47 -22.69 3.07
N ALA A 52 8.14 -22.66 3.13
CA ALA A 52 7.32 -23.81 3.53
C ALA A 52 6.65 -24.47 2.32
N PRO A 53 6.21 -25.74 2.39
CA PRO A 53 5.42 -26.33 1.31
C PRO A 53 4.13 -25.53 1.03
N LEU A 54 3.67 -25.57 -0.22
CA LEU A 54 2.33 -25.08 -0.59
C LEU A 54 1.23 -25.81 0.21
N PRO A 55 0.09 -25.15 0.46
CA PRO A 55 -1.11 -25.86 0.92
C PRO A 55 -1.49 -26.98 -0.05
N PRO A 56 -2.04 -28.11 0.45
CA PRO A 56 -2.57 -29.18 -0.39
C PRO A 56 -3.57 -28.66 -1.42
N THR A 57 -3.57 -29.25 -2.62
CA THR A 57 -4.43 -28.83 -3.74
C THR A 57 -5.92 -28.92 -3.40
N ALA A 58 -6.32 -29.87 -2.55
CA ALA A 58 -7.68 -30.03 -2.05
C ALA A 58 -8.18 -28.80 -1.27
N ASP A 59 -7.28 -28.03 -0.66
CA ASP A 59 -7.64 -26.89 0.20
C ASP A 59 -7.69 -25.56 -0.58
N TRP A 60 -7.21 -25.54 -1.83
CA TRP A 60 -7.02 -24.30 -2.58
C TRP A 60 -8.32 -23.49 -2.76
N SER A 61 -9.46 -24.17 -2.93
CA SER A 61 -10.77 -23.50 -3.08
C SER A 61 -11.25 -22.80 -1.81
N ALA A 62 -10.73 -23.19 -0.64
CA ALA A 62 -11.09 -22.62 0.64
C ALA A 62 -10.18 -21.43 1.06
N LEU A 63 -9.00 -21.30 0.45
CA LEU A 63 -8.03 -20.26 0.79
C LEU A 63 -8.61 -18.85 0.64
N ARG A 64 -8.32 -17.97 1.60
CA ARG A 64 -8.55 -16.52 1.45
C ARG A 64 -7.22 -15.80 1.26
N PRO A 65 -7.18 -14.72 0.45
CA PRO A 65 -5.97 -13.92 0.24
C PRO A 65 -5.18 -13.60 1.52
N ASN A 66 -5.86 -13.13 2.58
CA ASN A 66 -5.22 -12.77 3.84
C ASN A 66 -4.50 -13.93 4.54
N ASP A 67 -4.88 -15.18 4.24
CA ASP A 67 -4.30 -16.37 4.87
C ASP A 67 -2.93 -16.73 4.28
N TYR A 68 -2.65 -16.31 3.04
CA TYR A 68 -1.44 -16.72 2.31
C TYR A 68 -0.63 -15.57 1.71
N GLU A 69 -1.18 -14.36 1.61
CA GLU A 69 -0.46 -13.21 1.06
C GLU A 69 0.90 -13.05 1.76
N TYR A 70 1.96 -12.96 0.95
CA TYR A 70 3.38 -12.89 1.36
C TYR A 70 3.92 -14.12 2.10
N ARG A 71 3.20 -15.25 2.15
CA ARG A 71 3.76 -16.49 2.69
C ARG A 71 4.86 -16.99 1.77
N HIS A 72 6.07 -17.16 2.33
CA HIS A 72 7.18 -17.76 1.61
C HIS A 72 6.99 -19.27 1.45
N VAL A 73 7.00 -19.74 0.21
CA VAL A 73 6.76 -21.15 -0.14
C VAL A 73 7.83 -21.74 -1.03
N ALA A 74 7.97 -23.06 -0.96
CA ALA A 74 8.71 -23.89 -1.90
C ALA A 74 7.74 -24.82 -2.66
N LEU A 75 7.91 -24.90 -3.97
CA LEU A 75 7.10 -25.73 -4.86
C LEU A 75 7.99 -26.38 -5.93
N SER A 76 7.70 -27.63 -6.26
CA SER A 76 8.45 -28.39 -7.27
C SER A 76 7.53 -28.89 -8.38
N GLY A 77 8.01 -28.81 -9.61
CA GLY A 77 7.24 -29.14 -10.79
C GLY A 77 8.02 -28.93 -12.08
N THR A 78 7.33 -28.95 -13.20
CA THR A 78 7.92 -28.68 -14.53
C THR A 78 7.22 -27.48 -15.15
N PHE A 79 7.99 -26.53 -15.67
CA PHE A 79 7.44 -25.36 -16.36
C PHE A 79 6.89 -25.73 -17.73
N ASP A 80 5.70 -25.23 -18.05
CA ASP A 80 5.17 -25.22 -19.41
C ASP A 80 5.59 -23.90 -20.09
N ASN A 81 6.84 -23.84 -20.56
CA ASN A 81 7.41 -22.62 -21.14
C ASN A 81 6.69 -22.19 -22.44
N VAL A 82 5.91 -23.07 -23.07
CA VAL A 82 5.13 -22.75 -24.28
C VAL A 82 3.90 -21.89 -23.93
N LYS A 83 3.36 -22.05 -22.72
CA LYS A 83 2.21 -21.29 -22.20
C LYS A 83 2.64 -20.10 -21.35
N GLU A 84 3.82 -19.58 -21.63
CA GLU A 84 4.28 -18.38 -20.95
C GLU A 84 3.46 -17.17 -21.41
N THR A 85 3.03 -16.36 -20.44
CA THR A 85 2.24 -15.15 -20.66
C THR A 85 2.98 -13.92 -20.11
N LEU A 86 2.85 -12.79 -20.80
CA LEU A 86 3.48 -11.52 -20.38
C LEU A 86 2.48 -10.56 -19.77
N VAL A 87 2.79 -10.08 -18.56
CA VAL A 87 2.04 -8.99 -17.90
C VAL A 87 2.88 -7.72 -17.95
N PHE A 88 2.39 -6.68 -18.62
CA PHE A 88 3.09 -5.40 -18.72
C PHE A 88 3.33 -4.79 -17.32
N ARG A 89 4.58 -4.42 -17.04
CA ARG A 89 4.99 -3.79 -15.79
C ARG A 89 6.15 -2.84 -16.05
N PRO A 90 5.92 -1.52 -16.11
CA PRO A 90 7.01 -0.56 -16.20
C PRO A 90 7.84 -0.61 -14.91
N SER A 91 9.12 -0.29 -15.04
CA SER A 91 10.06 -0.15 -13.91
C SER A 91 10.91 1.11 -14.10
N GLU A 92 11.81 1.39 -13.17
CA GLU A 92 12.80 2.45 -13.31
C GLU A 92 13.71 2.25 -14.54
N ASP A 93 13.94 0.99 -14.95
CA ASP A 93 14.71 0.61 -16.14
C ASP A 93 13.91 0.78 -17.46
N GLY A 94 12.68 1.32 -17.40
CA GLY A 94 11.80 1.55 -18.54
C GLY A 94 10.67 0.51 -18.69
N PRO A 95 10.05 0.41 -19.89
CA PRO A 95 8.97 -0.53 -20.14
C PRO A 95 9.47 -1.97 -20.08
N GLY A 96 8.63 -2.87 -19.57
CA GLY A 96 8.95 -4.28 -19.46
C GLY A 96 7.75 -5.12 -19.04
N TYR A 97 8.02 -6.38 -18.78
CA TYR A 97 6.99 -7.40 -18.56
C TYR A 97 7.40 -8.34 -17.44
N LEU A 98 6.40 -8.78 -16.68
CA LEU A 98 6.51 -9.92 -15.79
C LEU A 98 6.22 -11.18 -16.60
N VAL A 99 7.08 -12.18 -16.41
CA VAL A 99 7.02 -13.45 -17.10
C VAL A 99 6.23 -14.45 -16.26
N MET A 100 4.99 -14.70 -16.65
CA MET A 100 4.07 -15.60 -15.96
C MET A 100 4.09 -16.97 -16.63
N THR A 101 4.56 -18.00 -15.94
CA THR A 101 4.70 -19.34 -16.52
C THR A 101 3.96 -20.38 -15.67
N PRO A 102 3.09 -21.20 -16.26
CA PRO A 102 2.49 -22.32 -15.56
C PRO A 102 3.55 -23.33 -15.11
N LEU A 103 3.50 -23.71 -13.84
CA LEU A 103 4.28 -24.79 -13.26
C LEU A 103 3.34 -25.95 -12.92
N ALA A 104 3.46 -27.06 -13.67
CA ALA A 104 2.74 -28.29 -13.36
C ALA A 104 3.42 -28.98 -12.17
N LEU A 105 2.71 -29.06 -11.03
CA LEU A 105 3.26 -29.61 -9.80
C LEU A 105 3.38 -31.13 -9.87
N ALA A 106 4.44 -31.68 -9.27
CA ALA A 106 4.61 -33.13 -9.18
C ALA A 106 3.49 -33.81 -8.36
N ALA A 107 2.93 -33.11 -7.38
CA ALA A 107 1.82 -33.57 -6.54
C ALA A 107 0.43 -33.36 -7.20
N GLY A 108 0.38 -32.86 -8.44
CA GLY A 108 -0.84 -32.50 -9.14
C GLY A 108 -1.25 -31.04 -8.95
N GLY A 109 -2.00 -30.52 -9.93
CA GLY A 109 -2.36 -29.10 -10.01
C GLY A 109 -1.30 -28.25 -10.69
N THR A 110 -1.69 -27.02 -11.02
CA THR A 110 -0.84 -26.06 -11.73
C THR A 110 -0.82 -24.76 -10.95
N VAL A 111 0.35 -24.14 -10.80
CA VAL A 111 0.50 -22.81 -10.21
C VAL A 111 1.09 -21.88 -11.27
N ILE A 112 0.50 -20.70 -11.44
CA ILE A 112 1.11 -19.67 -12.28
C ILE A 112 2.23 -19.01 -11.46
N VAL A 113 3.47 -19.12 -11.94
CA VAL A 113 4.64 -18.54 -11.30
C VAL A 113 5.05 -17.29 -12.06
N ASN A 114 5.15 -16.16 -11.38
CA ASN A 114 5.85 -15.00 -11.89
C ASN A 114 7.36 -15.26 -11.72
N ARG A 115 8.02 -15.61 -12.83
CA ARG A 115 9.46 -15.94 -12.86
C ARG A 115 10.36 -14.71 -12.75
N GLY A 116 9.78 -13.52 -12.87
CA GLY A 116 10.49 -12.25 -12.78
C GLY A 116 10.22 -11.29 -13.92
N TRP A 117 10.96 -10.18 -13.91
CA TRP A 117 10.81 -9.09 -14.87
C TRP A 117 11.81 -9.17 -16.03
N VAL A 118 11.39 -8.75 -17.23
CA VAL A 118 12.22 -8.54 -18.42
C VAL A 118 11.98 -7.16 -19.04
N PRO A 119 13.00 -6.49 -19.58
CA PRO A 119 12.83 -5.26 -20.35
C PRO A 119 12.14 -5.56 -21.68
N ASP A 120 11.53 -4.55 -22.30
CA ASP A 120 10.80 -4.70 -23.56
C ASP A 120 11.64 -5.30 -24.71
N ARG A 121 12.94 -5.00 -24.76
CA ARG A 121 13.88 -5.62 -25.72
C ARG A 121 14.03 -7.15 -25.59
N LEU A 122 13.60 -7.73 -24.47
CA LEU A 122 13.58 -9.18 -24.21
C LEU A 122 12.14 -9.72 -24.09
N LYS A 123 11.16 -9.00 -24.67
CA LYS A 123 9.77 -9.45 -24.77
C LYS A 123 9.68 -10.79 -25.49
N ASP A 124 10.35 -10.90 -26.65
CA ASP A 124 10.42 -12.14 -27.42
C ASP A 124 11.09 -13.24 -26.59
N HIS A 125 10.36 -14.35 -26.41
CA HIS A 125 10.81 -15.51 -25.65
C HIS A 125 12.11 -16.09 -26.21
N ALA A 126 12.27 -16.13 -27.55
CA ALA A 126 13.47 -16.66 -28.18
C ALA A 126 14.75 -15.92 -27.76
N ALA A 127 14.65 -14.61 -27.51
CA ALA A 127 15.78 -13.78 -27.07
C ALA A 127 16.26 -14.08 -25.63
N ARG A 128 15.48 -14.86 -24.87
CA ARG A 128 15.75 -15.21 -23.47
C ARG A 128 15.53 -16.71 -23.17
N ALA A 129 15.54 -17.56 -24.19
CA ALA A 129 15.35 -19.01 -24.06
C ALA A 129 16.41 -19.68 -23.16
N ALA A 130 17.57 -19.06 -22.96
CA ALA A 130 18.57 -19.51 -21.99
C ALA A 130 18.04 -19.55 -20.55
N GLY A 131 17.00 -18.77 -20.24
CA GLY A 131 16.30 -18.80 -18.96
C GLY A 131 15.39 -20.01 -18.79
N ASP A 132 15.01 -20.70 -19.86
CA ASP A 132 14.09 -21.82 -19.77
C ASP A 132 14.70 -22.97 -18.97
N ARG A 133 13.86 -23.58 -18.15
CA ARG A 133 14.22 -24.77 -17.41
C ARG A 133 13.51 -25.95 -18.03
N ALA A 134 14.29 -26.85 -18.63
CA ALA A 134 13.79 -28.13 -19.09
C ALA A 134 13.75 -29.11 -17.89
N GLY A 135 12.59 -29.75 -17.70
CA GLY A 135 12.42 -30.77 -16.67
C GLY A 135 12.11 -30.22 -15.26
N PRO A 136 12.22 -31.08 -14.23
CA PRO A 136 11.82 -30.74 -12.87
C PRO A 136 12.68 -29.63 -12.25
N VAL A 137 12.01 -28.67 -11.63
CA VAL A 137 12.61 -27.56 -10.88
C VAL A 137 11.99 -27.46 -9.49
N THR A 138 12.72 -26.81 -8.59
CA THR A 138 12.16 -26.29 -7.33
C THR A 138 12.26 -24.78 -7.37
N VAL A 139 11.14 -24.13 -7.09
CA VAL A 139 11.00 -22.68 -7.00
C VAL A 139 10.75 -22.34 -5.55
N THR A 140 11.36 -21.24 -5.08
CA THR A 140 10.96 -20.57 -3.84
C THR A 140 10.43 -19.18 -4.19
N GLY A 141 9.51 -18.68 -3.39
CA GLY A 141 8.90 -17.38 -3.63
C GLY A 141 7.70 -17.09 -2.76
N LEU A 142 7.08 -15.93 -2.99
CA LEU A 142 5.98 -15.43 -2.19
C LEU A 142 4.64 -15.79 -2.83
N MET A 143 3.74 -16.41 -2.07
CA MET A 143 2.35 -16.54 -2.49
C MET A 143 1.69 -15.17 -2.55
N ARG A 144 1.00 -14.87 -3.67
CA ARG A 144 0.30 -13.60 -3.88
C ARG A 144 -1.11 -13.82 -4.36
N ALA A 145 -2.01 -12.98 -3.88
CA ALA A 145 -3.39 -12.92 -4.28
C ALA A 145 -3.52 -12.40 -5.73
N PRO A 146 -4.62 -12.75 -6.41
CA PRO A 146 -4.95 -12.18 -7.71
C PRO A 146 -4.92 -10.65 -7.68
N GLU A 147 -4.22 -10.05 -8.64
CA GLU A 147 -4.18 -8.58 -8.76
C GLU A 147 -5.53 -8.07 -9.28
N ALA A 148 -6.18 -7.19 -8.50
CA ALA A 148 -7.43 -6.59 -8.90
C ALA A 148 -7.22 -5.49 -9.96
N ARG A 149 -8.13 -5.44 -10.94
CA ARG A 149 -8.16 -4.40 -11.97
C ARG A 149 -8.77 -3.11 -11.43
N ASN A 150 -8.10 -1.98 -11.68
CA ASN A 150 -8.65 -0.66 -11.39
C ASN A 150 -9.06 0.08 -12.68
N LEU A 151 -9.69 1.25 -12.53
CA LEU A 151 -10.23 2.04 -13.64
C LEU A 151 -9.17 2.55 -14.65
N PHE A 152 -7.89 2.55 -14.26
CA PHE A 152 -6.77 3.03 -15.08
C PHE A 152 -5.93 1.87 -15.64
N THR A 153 -6.27 0.63 -15.32
CA THR A 153 -5.61 -0.56 -15.87
C THR A 153 -6.26 -0.93 -17.22
N PRO A 154 -5.53 -0.88 -18.35
CA PRO A 154 -6.07 -1.25 -19.67
C PRO A 154 -6.59 -2.67 -19.70
N ALA A 155 -7.62 -2.94 -20.53
CA ALA A 155 -8.12 -4.29 -20.81
C ALA A 155 -6.99 -5.23 -21.24
N ASP A 156 -7.02 -6.49 -20.79
CA ASP A 156 -6.11 -7.51 -21.34
C ASP A 156 -6.45 -7.77 -22.80
N ASP A 157 -5.43 -8.08 -23.60
CA ASP A 157 -5.57 -8.51 -24.97
C ASP A 157 -5.21 -10.00 -25.07
N ALA A 158 -6.24 -10.82 -24.91
CA ALA A 158 -6.13 -12.27 -25.03
C ALA A 158 -5.78 -12.74 -26.46
N ALA A 159 -5.90 -11.90 -27.50
CA ALA A 159 -5.51 -12.30 -28.85
C ALA A 159 -4.01 -12.18 -29.07
N THR A 160 -3.35 -11.24 -28.37
CA THR A 160 -1.90 -11.03 -28.44
C THR A 160 -1.14 -11.59 -27.24
N GLY A 161 -1.83 -12.18 -26.27
CA GLY A 161 -1.25 -12.70 -25.04
C GLY A 161 -0.70 -11.60 -24.11
N GLN A 162 -1.19 -10.37 -24.26
CA GLN A 162 -0.74 -9.22 -23.49
C GLN A 162 -1.70 -8.92 -22.33
N PHE A 163 -1.18 -9.01 -21.11
CA PHE A 163 -1.96 -8.79 -19.89
C PHE A 163 -1.46 -7.57 -19.13
N PHE A 164 -2.33 -7.00 -18.30
CA PHE A 164 -2.03 -5.85 -17.46
C PHE A 164 -2.23 -6.13 -15.96
N THR A 165 -2.81 -7.28 -15.62
CA THR A 165 -2.98 -7.74 -14.24
C THR A 165 -2.43 -9.14 -14.04
N LYS A 166 -1.81 -9.40 -12.89
CA LYS A 166 -1.42 -10.74 -12.45
C LYS A 166 -2.61 -11.52 -11.85
N ASP A 167 -3.63 -11.79 -12.66
CA ASP A 167 -4.75 -12.64 -12.25
C ASP A 167 -4.55 -14.07 -12.77
N PRO A 168 -4.30 -15.07 -11.90
CA PRO A 168 -4.09 -16.45 -12.33
C PRO A 168 -5.32 -17.04 -13.02
N THR A 169 -6.53 -16.59 -12.71
CA THR A 169 -7.76 -17.12 -13.33
C THR A 169 -7.84 -16.71 -14.78
N THR A 170 -7.64 -15.41 -15.05
CA THR A 170 -7.67 -14.86 -16.41
C THR A 170 -6.52 -15.40 -17.26
N ILE A 171 -5.31 -15.49 -16.70
CA ILE A 171 -4.13 -16.07 -17.40
C ILE A 171 -4.36 -17.55 -17.70
N ALA A 172 -4.83 -18.34 -16.73
CA ALA A 172 -5.07 -19.77 -16.94
C ALA A 172 -6.17 -20.03 -17.98
N ALA A 173 -7.22 -19.20 -18.01
CA ALA A 173 -8.31 -19.31 -18.97
C ALA A 173 -7.84 -19.06 -20.42
N HIS A 174 -6.90 -18.14 -20.62
CA HIS A 174 -6.30 -17.87 -21.94
C HIS A 174 -5.64 -19.12 -22.54
N ASP A 175 -4.91 -19.88 -21.71
CA ASP A 175 -4.20 -21.08 -22.17
C ASP A 175 -5.04 -22.36 -22.04
N GLY A 176 -6.33 -22.24 -21.69
CA GLY A 176 -7.25 -23.37 -21.50
C GLY A 176 -6.82 -24.33 -20.39
N ILE A 177 -6.15 -23.83 -19.35
CA ILE A 177 -5.68 -24.62 -18.21
C ILE A 177 -6.45 -24.27 -16.92
N ALA A 178 -6.46 -25.20 -15.97
CA ALA A 178 -6.87 -24.92 -14.60
C ALA A 178 -5.61 -24.63 -13.76
N ALA A 179 -5.67 -23.60 -12.92
CA ALA A 179 -4.57 -23.21 -12.05
C ALA A 179 -5.07 -22.90 -10.62
N ALA A 180 -4.13 -22.82 -9.68
CA ALA A 180 -4.37 -22.35 -8.33
C ALA A 180 -4.97 -20.92 -8.33
N PRO A 181 -5.79 -20.57 -7.33
CA PRO A 181 -6.42 -19.24 -7.21
C PRO A 181 -5.45 -18.16 -6.68
N PHE A 182 -4.15 -18.40 -6.80
CA PHE A 182 -3.05 -17.55 -6.36
C PHE A 182 -1.88 -17.71 -7.33
N ILE A 183 -0.94 -16.77 -7.29
CA ILE A 183 0.35 -16.90 -7.98
C ILE A 183 1.49 -17.08 -6.97
N VAL A 184 2.65 -17.47 -7.47
CA VAL A 184 3.92 -17.35 -6.72
C VAL A 184 4.84 -16.38 -7.43
N ASP A 185 5.24 -15.31 -6.76
CA ASP A 185 6.33 -14.44 -7.21
C ASP A 185 7.66 -15.10 -6.83
N ALA A 186 8.43 -15.57 -7.81
CA ALA A 186 9.69 -16.28 -7.57
C ALA A 186 10.75 -15.36 -6.96
N ASP A 187 11.58 -15.91 -6.07
CA ASP A 187 12.72 -15.21 -5.48
C ASP A 187 13.76 -14.80 -6.53
N ALA A 188 14.63 -13.85 -6.16
CA ALA A 188 15.78 -13.48 -6.98
C ALA A 188 16.84 -14.59 -7.07
N THR A 189 16.87 -15.49 -6.09
CA THR A 189 17.89 -16.54 -5.95
C THR A 189 17.27 -17.94 -5.91
N PRO A 190 17.85 -18.93 -6.60
CA PRO A 190 18.96 -18.79 -7.52
C PRO A 190 18.54 -17.99 -8.76
N ALA A 191 19.47 -17.22 -9.33
CA ALA A 191 19.18 -16.48 -10.55
C ALA A 191 18.75 -17.42 -11.68
N ASN A 192 17.87 -16.94 -12.55
CA ASN A 192 17.54 -17.65 -13.78
C ASN A 192 18.80 -17.79 -14.66
N LEU A 193 18.89 -18.91 -15.39
CA LEU A 193 19.97 -19.13 -16.34
C LEU A 193 19.91 -18.03 -17.42
N GLY A 194 21.07 -17.57 -17.90
CA GLY A 194 21.12 -16.41 -18.82
C GLY A 194 20.74 -15.06 -18.18
N GLY A 195 20.46 -15.01 -16.87
CA GLY A 195 20.21 -13.78 -16.11
C GLY A 195 18.80 -13.20 -16.25
N TRP A 196 17.92 -13.82 -17.05
CA TRP A 196 16.56 -13.36 -17.31
C TRP A 196 15.57 -14.54 -17.31
N PRO A 197 14.30 -14.33 -16.92
CA PRO A 197 13.77 -13.13 -16.23
C PRO A 197 14.46 -12.87 -14.89
N ARG A 198 14.44 -11.61 -14.40
CA ARG A 198 14.98 -11.28 -13.07
C ARG A 198 13.92 -11.52 -12.00
N GLY A 199 14.07 -12.61 -11.23
CA GLY A 199 13.22 -12.91 -10.07
C GLY A 199 13.35 -11.86 -8.96
N GLY A 200 12.55 -11.99 -7.90
CA GLY A 200 12.52 -11.01 -6.81
C GLY A 200 11.90 -9.67 -7.22
N ALA A 201 11.00 -9.68 -8.19
CA ALA A 201 10.30 -8.48 -8.67
C ALA A 201 9.26 -7.93 -7.67
N THR A 202 9.00 -8.64 -6.56
CA THR A 202 8.10 -8.19 -5.51
C THR A 202 8.78 -7.14 -4.65
N VAL A 203 8.37 -5.88 -4.82
CA VAL A 203 8.75 -4.80 -3.91
C VAL A 203 7.69 -4.67 -2.83
N ILE A 204 8.07 -4.94 -1.58
CA ILE A 204 7.20 -4.73 -0.41
C ILE A 204 7.47 -3.32 0.11
N ASP A 205 6.76 -2.34 -0.44
CA ASP A 205 6.79 -0.95 0.05
C ASP A 205 5.37 -0.54 0.45
N ILE A 206 5.12 -0.48 1.76
CA ILE A 206 3.82 -0.16 2.34
C ILE A 206 3.92 1.21 3.02
N PRO A 207 3.40 2.30 2.41
CA PRO A 207 3.56 3.66 2.94
C PRO A 207 2.95 3.82 4.33
N ASN A 208 3.66 4.40 5.30
CA ASN A 208 3.15 4.57 6.67
C ASN A 208 3.36 6.00 7.20
N ASN A 209 2.48 6.93 6.81
CA ASN A 209 2.60 8.36 7.12
C ASN A 209 1.84 8.82 8.37
N HIS A 210 1.27 7.88 9.14
CA HIS A 210 0.34 8.19 10.24
C HIS A 210 0.97 9.05 11.35
N PHE A 211 2.26 8.89 11.64
CA PHE A 211 2.97 9.73 12.61
C PHE A 211 3.02 11.21 12.18
N SER A 212 3.37 11.48 10.91
CA SER A 212 3.42 12.84 10.36
C SER A 212 2.04 13.52 10.43
N TYR A 213 0.98 12.77 10.13
CA TYR A 213 -0.38 13.26 10.30
C TYR A 213 -0.75 13.53 11.76
N ALA A 214 -0.36 12.66 12.70
CA ALA A 214 -0.59 12.90 14.12
C ALA A 214 0.05 14.22 14.59
N MET A 215 1.32 14.46 14.19
CA MET A 215 2.03 15.70 14.47
C MET A 215 1.33 16.93 13.87
N THR A 216 0.80 16.79 12.65
CA THR A 216 0.02 17.84 12.00
C THR A 216 -1.22 18.20 12.83
N TRP A 217 -2.00 17.21 13.26
CA TRP A 217 -3.21 17.45 14.05
C TRP A 217 -2.92 18.07 15.42
N PHE A 218 -1.90 17.60 16.12
CA PHE A 218 -1.47 18.21 17.38
C PHE A 218 -0.92 19.62 17.18
N GLY A 219 -0.16 19.86 16.12
CA GLY A 219 0.36 21.19 15.77
C GLY A 219 -0.75 22.21 15.49
N ILE A 220 -1.80 21.79 14.76
CA ILE A 220 -2.98 22.63 14.51
C ILE A 220 -3.74 22.87 15.82
N ALA A 221 -3.88 21.86 16.69
CA ALA A 221 -4.52 22.01 18.00
C ALA A 221 -3.80 23.02 18.90
N LEU A 222 -2.46 22.99 18.93
CA LEU A 222 -1.65 23.97 19.68
C LEU A 222 -1.76 25.38 19.09
N THR A 223 -1.71 25.50 17.76
CA THR A 223 -1.90 26.78 17.06
C THR A 223 -3.26 27.39 17.39
N LEU A 224 -4.33 26.57 17.38
CA LEU A 224 -5.68 26.98 17.74
C LEU A 224 -5.74 27.57 19.16
N LEU A 225 -5.12 26.90 20.13
CA LEU A 225 -5.02 27.40 21.51
C LEU A 225 -4.26 28.73 21.58
N GLY A 226 -3.15 28.85 20.86
CA GLY A 226 -2.35 30.09 20.80
C GLY A 226 -3.13 31.27 20.22
N VAL A 227 -3.85 31.04 19.11
CA VAL A 227 -4.70 32.06 18.47
C VAL A 227 -5.84 32.47 19.38
N PHE A 228 -6.55 31.51 19.98
CA PHE A 228 -7.64 31.82 20.91
C PHE A 228 -7.13 32.56 22.16
N GLY A 229 -6.00 32.14 22.72
CA GLY A 229 -5.37 32.81 23.86
C GLY A 229 -5.00 34.26 23.56
N SER A 230 -4.39 34.52 22.39
CA SER A 230 -4.08 35.88 21.92
C SER A 230 -5.34 36.72 21.71
N PHE A 231 -6.38 36.14 21.10
CA PHE A 231 -7.69 36.78 20.91
C PHE A 231 -8.34 37.15 22.25
N ALA A 232 -8.41 36.20 23.20
CA ALA A 232 -9.00 36.41 24.52
C ALA A 232 -8.23 37.47 25.33
N TRP A 233 -6.89 37.42 25.31
CA TRP A 233 -6.04 38.40 25.98
C TRP A 233 -6.30 39.82 25.46
N LYS A 234 -6.32 40.02 24.14
CA LYS A 234 -6.60 41.33 23.53
C LYS A 234 -7.99 41.83 23.90
N ARG A 235 -8.98 40.94 23.91
CA ARG A 235 -10.38 41.29 24.25
C ARG A 235 -10.52 41.74 25.71
N LEU A 236 -9.79 41.12 26.63
CA LEU A 236 -9.82 41.44 28.07
C LEU A 236 -8.97 42.66 28.43
N LYS A 237 -7.90 42.97 27.67
CA LYS A 237 -7.04 44.14 27.92
C LYS A 237 -7.54 45.46 27.30
N GLY A 238 -8.46 45.41 26.34
CA GLY A 238 -9.00 46.59 25.67
C GLY A 238 -9.79 47.59 26.54
N GLU A 239 -9.82 47.40 27.86
CA GLU A 239 -10.46 48.28 28.86
C GLU A 239 -9.45 49.14 29.64
N ALA A 240 -8.13 48.98 29.41
CA ALA A 240 -7.09 49.68 30.17
C ALA A 240 -6.67 51.06 29.59
N GLU A 241 -7.46 51.67 28.72
CA GLU A 241 -7.25 53.06 28.32
C GLU A 241 -8.23 53.95 29.11
N PRO A 242 -7.77 54.73 30.09
CA PRO A 242 -8.65 55.56 30.91
C PRO A 242 -9.36 56.57 30.02
N ALA A 243 -10.67 56.70 30.21
CA ALA A 243 -11.46 57.75 29.59
C ALA A 243 -10.76 59.10 29.82
N ALA A 244 -10.38 59.77 28.72
CA ALA A 244 -9.77 61.09 28.78
C ALA A 244 -10.63 61.99 29.69
N PRO A 245 -10.03 62.73 30.64
CA PRO A 245 -10.78 63.55 31.57
C PRO A 245 -11.68 64.50 30.79
N ARG A 246 -12.99 64.45 31.08
CA ARG A 246 -13.93 65.47 30.59
C ARG A 246 -13.49 66.80 31.16
N ASP A 247 -13.11 67.70 30.28
CA ASP A 247 -12.73 69.07 30.60
C ASP A 247 -13.89 69.74 31.38
N PRO A 248 -13.69 70.18 32.63
CA PRO A 248 -14.75 70.76 33.45
C PRO A 248 -15.16 72.19 33.01
N ALA A 249 -14.62 72.71 31.91
CA ALA A 249 -14.77 74.12 31.52
C ALA A 249 -16.13 74.52 30.88
N SER A 250 -17.16 73.67 30.87
CA SER A 250 -18.46 74.02 30.26
C SER A 250 -19.67 74.05 31.20
N ALA A 251 -19.48 73.94 32.52
CA ALA A 251 -20.57 74.06 33.49
C ALA A 251 -20.42 75.34 34.35
N GLY A 252 -20.99 76.45 33.88
CA GLY A 252 -21.22 77.63 34.72
C GLY A 252 -21.11 78.95 33.98
N ALA A 253 -22.25 79.45 33.50
CA ALA A 253 -22.43 80.80 32.99
C ALA A 253 -22.32 81.86 34.11
N GLY A 254 -22.00 83.11 33.74
CA GLY A 254 -22.09 84.27 34.64
C GLY A 254 -21.34 85.47 34.13
#